data_AF-A5C2D6-F1
#
_entry.id   AF-A5C2D6-F1
#
_cell.length_a   1.000
_cell.length_b   1.000
_cell.length_c   1.000
_cell.angle_alpha   90.00
_cell.angle_beta   90.00
_cell.angle_gamma   90.00
#
_symmetry.space_group_name_H-M   'P 1'
#
loop_
_entity.id
_entity.type
_entity.pdbx_description
1 polymer ?
#
loop_
_entity_poly.entity_id
_entity_poly.type
_entity_poly.pdbx_seq_one_letter_code
_entity_poly.pdbx_strand_id
1 'polypeptide(L)'
;MLRSTADHSVFYHHNSLGQCIYLVVYVDDIVITGSDQDGIQKLKQHLFTHFQTKDLGKLKYFLGIEIAQSSSGVVLSQRKYALDILEETGMLDCKPVDTPMDPNVKLVPGQGEPLGDPGRYRRLVGKLNYLTITRPDISFPVSVVSQFLQSPCDSHWDAVIRILRYIKSTPGQGVLYENRGHTQVVGYTDADWAGSPTDRRSTSGYCVFIGGNLISWKSKKQDVVARSSAEAEYRAMALATCELIWLRHLLQELRFGKDEQMKLICDNQAALHIASNPLGAYDVYAPA
;
A
#
# COMPACT_ATOMS: atom_id res chain seq x y z
N MET A 1 12.52 25.81 -3.83
CA MET A 1 11.72 24.79 -3.10
C MET A 1 12.62 24.08 -2.11
N LEU A 2 12.07 23.56 -1.02
CA LEU A 2 12.77 22.70 -0.07
C LEU A 2 12.52 21.24 -0.46
N ARG A 3 13.51 20.36 -0.28
CA ARG A 3 13.34 18.91 -0.46
C ARG A 3 12.88 18.30 0.86
N SER A 4 11.89 17.43 0.80
CA SER A 4 11.42 16.67 1.97
C SER A 4 12.51 15.74 2.50
N THR A 5 12.60 15.67 3.83
CA THR A 5 13.48 14.72 4.52
C THR A 5 12.80 13.37 4.76
N ALA A 6 11.46 13.36 4.78
CA ALA A 6 10.66 12.15 4.83
C ALA A 6 10.61 11.40 3.49
N ASP A 7 10.50 12.13 2.37
CA ASP A 7 10.50 11.56 1.01
C ASP A 7 11.35 12.42 0.06
N HIS A 8 12.49 11.89 -0.39
CA HIS A 8 13.43 12.63 -1.23
C HIS A 8 12.93 12.91 -2.66
N SER A 9 11.85 12.28 -3.11
CA SER A 9 11.18 12.59 -4.36
C SER A 9 10.21 13.76 -4.24
N VAL A 10 9.91 14.23 -3.03
CA VAL A 10 8.97 15.32 -2.79
C VAL A 10 9.71 16.62 -2.47
N PHE A 11 9.32 17.69 -3.15
CA PHE A 11 9.74 19.06 -2.91
C PHE A 11 8.53 19.89 -2.56
N TYR A 12 8.69 20.84 -1.64
CA TYR A 12 7.61 21.72 -1.22
C TYR A 12 8.07 23.17 -1.07
N HIS A 13 7.12 24.08 -1.17
CA HIS A 13 7.30 25.49 -0.90
C HIS A 13 6.02 26.06 -0.31
N HIS A 14 6.13 26.90 0.70
CA HIS A 14 5.03 27.66 1.27
C HIS A 14 5.35 29.15 1.16
N ASN A 15 4.43 29.92 0.63
CA ASN A 15 4.59 31.37 0.53
C ASN A 15 4.12 32.07 1.82
N SER A 16 4.32 33.38 1.91
CA SER A 16 3.94 34.19 3.09
C SER A 16 2.42 34.24 3.33
N LEU A 17 1.60 33.97 2.31
CA LEU A 17 0.14 33.90 2.41
C LEU A 17 -0.36 32.52 2.86
N GLY A 18 0.55 31.58 3.14
CA GLY A 18 0.23 30.22 3.55
C GLY A 18 -0.19 29.30 2.39
N GLN A 19 -0.11 29.75 1.14
CA GLN A 19 -0.33 28.88 -0.02
C GLN A 19 0.89 27.97 -0.22
N CYS A 20 0.64 26.81 -0.83
CA CYS A 20 1.65 25.79 -1.02
C CYS A 20 1.85 25.42 -2.49
N ILE A 21 3.04 24.91 -2.78
CA ILE A 21 3.41 24.22 -4.01
C ILE A 21 4.09 22.92 -3.59
N TYR A 22 3.62 21.80 -4.10
CA TYR A 22 4.21 20.48 -3.98
C TYR A 22 4.65 20.01 -5.36
N LEU A 23 5.86 19.48 -5.44
CA LEU A 23 6.47 18.97 -6.65
C LEU A 23 7.01 17.57 -6.35
N VAL A 24 6.48 16.56 -7.02
CA VAL A 24 6.93 15.17 -6.91
C VAL A 24 7.71 14.85 -8.17
N VAL A 25 8.92 14.31 -8.01
CA VAL A 25 9.81 13.94 -9.11
C VAL A 25 10.07 12.44 -9.07
N TYR A 26 9.79 11.77 -10.18
CA TYR A 26 10.16 10.38 -10.40
C TYR A 26 10.84 10.23 -11.75
N VAL A 27 12.16 10.08 -11.73
CA VAL A 27 13.01 10.02 -12.95
C VAL A 27 12.68 11.21 -13.86
N ASP A 28 12.03 11.00 -15.00
CA ASP A 28 11.69 12.02 -15.99
C ASP A 28 10.27 12.60 -15.81
N ASP A 29 9.45 12.00 -14.93
CA ASP A 29 8.08 12.42 -14.69
C ASP A 29 7.99 13.37 -13.48
N ILE A 30 7.26 14.47 -13.65
CA ILE A 30 7.06 15.49 -12.61
C ILE A 30 5.56 15.73 -12.41
N VAL A 31 5.12 15.67 -11.15
CA VAL A 31 3.77 16.08 -10.74
C VAL A 31 3.89 17.37 -9.93
N ILE A 32 3.11 18.39 -10.32
CA ILE A 32 3.04 19.66 -9.59
C ILE A 32 1.60 19.88 -9.14
N THR A 33 1.41 20.19 -7.86
CA THR A 33 0.11 20.52 -7.28
C THR A 33 0.28 21.57 -6.18
N GLY A 34 -0.80 22.23 -5.77
CA GLY A 34 -0.73 23.27 -4.75
C GLY A 34 -1.82 24.32 -4.88
N SER A 35 -1.92 25.19 -3.87
CA SER A 35 -2.87 26.30 -3.81
C SER A 35 -2.33 27.61 -4.39
N ASP A 36 -1.02 27.72 -4.64
CA ASP A 36 -0.37 28.87 -5.28
C ASP A 36 -0.29 28.70 -6.80
N GLN A 37 -1.36 29.06 -7.52
CA GLN A 37 -1.43 28.89 -8.99
C GLN A 37 -0.40 29.75 -9.74
N ASP A 38 -0.15 30.98 -9.27
CA ASP A 38 0.84 31.87 -9.88
C ASP A 38 2.26 31.33 -9.67
N GLY A 39 2.55 30.82 -8.47
CA GLY A 39 3.80 30.16 -8.14
C GLY A 39 4.02 28.89 -8.96
N ILE A 40 2.98 28.07 -9.15
CA ILE A 40 3.01 26.89 -10.03
C ILE A 40 3.35 27.31 -11.47
N GLN A 41 2.73 28.37 -11.99
CA GLN A 41 3.00 28.82 -13.36
C GLN A 41 4.43 29.33 -13.53
N LYS A 42 4.95 30.08 -12.55
CA LYS A 42 6.36 30.51 -12.52
C LYS A 42 7.32 29.33 -12.46
N LEU A 43 7.01 28.32 -11.63
CA LEU A 43 7.81 27.10 -11.51
C LEU A 43 7.82 26.32 -12.83
N LYS A 44 6.66 26.13 -13.47
CA LYS A 44 6.57 25.52 -14.79
C LYS A 44 7.42 26.26 -15.82
N GLN A 45 7.31 27.59 -15.89
CA GLN A 45 8.12 28.39 -16.81
C GLN A 45 9.62 28.22 -16.55
N HIS A 46 10.04 28.21 -15.28
CA HIS A 46 11.42 27.98 -14.90
C HIS A 46 11.92 26.59 -15.33
N LEU A 47 11.09 25.55 -15.21
CA LEU A 47 11.43 24.21 -15.69
C LEU A 47 11.52 24.17 -17.23
N PHE A 48 10.60 24.82 -17.95
CA PHE A 48 10.64 24.89 -19.41
C PHE A 48 11.88 25.59 -19.96
N THR A 49 12.41 26.60 -19.27
CA THR A 49 13.61 27.31 -19.73
C THR A 49 14.90 26.53 -19.50
N HIS A 50 14.93 25.61 -18.52
CA HIS A 50 16.13 24.86 -18.16
C HIS A 50 16.12 23.41 -18.67
N PHE A 51 14.94 22.84 -18.93
CA PHE A 51 14.76 21.44 -19.31
C PHE A 51 13.80 21.31 -20.48
N GLN A 52 14.03 20.31 -21.34
CA GLN A 52 13.07 19.90 -22.37
C GLN A 52 11.89 19.20 -21.71
N THR A 53 10.91 19.99 -21.28
CA THR A 53 9.71 19.52 -20.59
C THR A 53 8.46 19.81 -21.42
N LYS A 54 7.38 19.07 -21.16
CA LYS A 54 6.07 19.28 -21.78
C LYS A 54 4.99 19.32 -20.71
N ASP A 55 4.16 20.35 -20.70
CA ASP A 55 2.96 20.36 -19.84
C ASP A 55 1.93 19.39 -20.41
N LEU A 56 1.53 18.40 -19.61
CA LEU A 56 0.46 17.46 -19.97
C LEU A 56 -0.91 17.91 -19.44
N GLY A 57 -0.98 19.06 -18.76
CA GLY A 57 -2.19 19.62 -18.20
C GLY A 57 -2.62 18.92 -16.90
N LYS A 58 -3.93 18.68 -16.74
CA LYS A 58 -4.44 17.97 -15.58
C LYS A 58 -3.88 16.55 -15.51
N LEU A 59 -3.46 16.13 -14.32
CA LEU A 59 -2.94 14.79 -14.06
C LEU A 59 -3.97 13.72 -14.43
N LYS A 60 -3.64 12.90 -15.42
CA LYS A 60 -4.46 11.77 -15.89
C LYS A 60 -3.76 10.42 -15.77
N TYR A 61 -2.43 10.41 -15.79
CA TYR A 61 -1.62 9.20 -15.74
C TYR A 61 -0.28 9.51 -15.08
N PHE A 62 0.18 8.65 -14.19
CA PHE A 62 1.50 8.76 -13.54
C PHE A 62 1.95 7.36 -13.10
N LEU A 63 3.14 6.92 -13.53
CA LEU A 63 3.71 5.62 -13.16
C LEU A 63 2.72 4.45 -13.31
N GLY A 64 2.06 4.30 -14.46
CA GLY A 64 1.12 3.17 -14.62
C GLY A 64 -0.22 3.32 -13.91
N ILE A 65 -0.43 4.40 -13.15
CA ILE A 65 -1.68 4.70 -12.44
C ILE A 65 -2.49 5.69 -13.26
N GLU A 66 -3.75 5.36 -13.50
CA GLU A 66 -4.75 6.21 -14.12
C GLU A 66 -5.48 7.03 -13.05
N ILE A 67 -5.58 8.35 -13.28
CA ILE A 67 -6.15 9.32 -12.36
C ILE A 67 -7.37 9.95 -13.00
N ALA A 68 -8.54 9.70 -12.43
CA ALA A 68 -9.79 10.35 -12.81
C ALA A 68 -10.18 11.38 -11.75
N GLN A 69 -10.37 12.64 -12.15
CA GLN A 69 -10.71 13.73 -11.24
C GLN A 69 -12.10 14.28 -11.58
N SER A 70 -12.93 14.45 -10.56
CA SER A 70 -14.27 15.04 -10.66
C SER A 70 -14.50 16.04 -9.53
N SER A 71 -15.64 16.72 -9.54
CA SER A 71 -16.07 17.56 -8.40
C SER A 71 -16.29 16.76 -7.11
N SER A 72 -16.52 15.44 -7.22
CA SER A 72 -16.78 14.56 -6.07
C SER A 72 -15.50 13.99 -5.46
N GLY A 73 -14.38 14.00 -6.18
CA GLY A 73 -13.13 13.42 -5.71
C GLY A 73 -12.20 12.95 -6.82
N VAL A 74 -11.15 12.24 -6.42
CA VAL A 74 -10.11 11.68 -7.27
C VAL A 74 -10.12 10.16 -7.14
N VAL A 75 -10.15 9.45 -8.26
CA VAL A 75 -10.04 8.00 -8.31
C VAL A 75 -8.68 7.63 -8.90
N LEU A 76 -7.93 6.78 -8.18
CA LEU A 76 -6.72 6.14 -8.66
C LEU A 76 -7.04 4.70 -9.05
N SER A 77 -6.70 4.30 -10.28
CA SER A 77 -6.91 2.93 -10.77
C SER A 77 -5.77 2.50 -11.68
N GLN A 78 -5.66 1.20 -11.94
CA GLN A 78 -4.68 0.63 -12.86
C GLN A 78 -5.41 -0.26 -13.89
N ARG A 79 -6.48 0.26 -14.49
CA ARG A 79 -7.38 -0.50 -15.37
C ARG A 79 -6.64 -1.05 -16.58
N LYS A 80 -5.88 -0.20 -17.27
CA LYS A 80 -5.09 -0.61 -18.43
C LYS A 80 -4.12 -1.72 -18.04
N TYR A 81 -3.38 -1.51 -16.94
CA TYR A 81 -2.41 -2.49 -16.45
C TYR A 81 -3.05 -3.83 -16.07
N ALA A 82 -4.22 -3.82 -15.44
CA ALA A 82 -4.97 -5.03 -15.13
C ALA A 82 -5.43 -5.75 -16.40
N LEU A 83 -5.88 -5.03 -17.42
CA LEU A 83 -6.26 -5.60 -18.72
C LEU A 83 -5.05 -6.18 -19.47
N ASP A 84 -3.91 -5.48 -19.47
CA ASP A 84 -2.67 -5.95 -20.09
C ASP A 84 -2.21 -7.27 -19.44
N ILE A 85 -2.27 -7.39 -18.10
CA ILE A 85 -1.98 -8.65 -17.40
C ILE A 85 -2.93 -9.78 -17.85
N LEU A 86 -4.23 -9.48 -17.95
CA LEU A 86 -5.23 -10.46 -18.37
C LEU A 86 -5.03 -10.90 -19.83
N GLU A 87 -4.68 -9.98 -20.72
CA GLU A 87 -4.41 -10.27 -22.13
C GLU A 87 -3.18 -11.16 -22.29
N GLU A 88 -2.05 -10.76 -21.70
CA GLU A 88 -0.80 -11.52 -21.76
C GLU A 88 -0.91 -12.94 -21.18
N THR A 89 -1.82 -13.16 -20.23
CA THR A 89 -2.04 -14.46 -19.59
C THR A 89 -3.16 -15.27 -20.24
N GLY A 90 -3.84 -14.74 -21.26
CA GLY A 90 -4.98 -15.39 -21.92
C GLY A 90 -6.23 -15.46 -21.04
N MET A 91 -6.37 -14.55 -20.07
CA MET A 91 -7.42 -14.52 -19.05
C MET A 91 -8.52 -13.49 -19.33
N LEU A 92 -8.52 -12.83 -20.49
CA LEU A 92 -9.56 -11.88 -20.87
C LEU A 92 -10.97 -12.52 -20.93
N ASP A 93 -11.08 -13.76 -21.38
CA ASP A 93 -12.36 -14.46 -21.51
C ASP A 93 -12.62 -15.47 -20.39
N CYS A 94 -11.83 -15.42 -19.31
CA CYS A 94 -11.99 -16.35 -18.20
C CYS A 94 -13.28 -16.11 -17.41
N LYS A 95 -13.84 -17.18 -16.83
CA LYS A 95 -14.99 -17.07 -15.92
C LYS A 95 -14.53 -16.41 -14.61
N PRO A 96 -15.12 -15.26 -14.20
CA PRO A 96 -14.73 -14.59 -12.97
C PRO A 96 -15.05 -15.41 -11.72
N VAL A 97 -14.46 -15.00 -10.58
CA VAL A 97 -14.75 -15.52 -9.23
C VAL A 97 -14.93 -14.36 -8.26
N ASP A 98 -15.67 -14.58 -7.18
CA ASP A 98 -16.04 -13.51 -6.24
C ASP A 98 -14.99 -13.28 -5.15
N THR A 99 -14.05 -14.21 -4.95
CA THR A 99 -12.97 -14.05 -3.96
C THR A 99 -11.59 -14.30 -4.58
N PRO A 100 -10.57 -13.49 -4.23
CA PRO A 100 -9.23 -13.63 -4.81
C PRO A 100 -8.48 -14.87 -4.28
N MET A 101 -8.88 -15.39 -3.13
CA MET A 101 -8.34 -16.61 -2.52
C MET A 101 -9.46 -17.49 -1.99
N ASP A 102 -9.24 -18.78 -1.99
CA ASP A 102 -10.12 -19.72 -1.29
C ASP A 102 -9.72 -19.78 0.20
N PRO A 103 -10.63 -19.45 1.13
CA PRO A 103 -10.29 -19.42 2.56
C PRO A 103 -9.96 -20.80 3.14
N ASN A 104 -10.37 -21.89 2.46
CA ASN A 104 -10.12 -23.25 2.91
C ASN A 104 -8.80 -23.83 2.37
N VAL A 105 -8.21 -23.18 1.36
CA VAL A 105 -6.96 -23.66 0.73
C VAL A 105 -5.77 -23.06 1.45
N LYS A 106 -4.93 -23.92 2.03
CA LYS A 106 -3.64 -23.55 2.60
C LYS A 106 -2.53 -24.00 1.67
N LEU A 107 -1.80 -23.04 1.10
CA LEU A 107 -0.67 -23.31 0.23
C LEU A 107 0.56 -23.69 1.07
N VAL A 108 1.25 -24.77 0.69
CA VAL A 108 2.50 -25.21 1.34
C VAL A 108 3.59 -25.48 0.30
N PRO A 109 4.88 -25.25 0.63
CA PRO A 109 5.98 -25.56 -0.27
C PRO A 109 5.98 -27.03 -0.67
N GLY A 110 6.26 -27.31 -1.95
CA GLY A 110 6.37 -28.68 -2.46
C GLY A 110 5.04 -29.43 -2.58
N GLN A 111 3.90 -28.78 -2.36
CA GLN A 111 2.60 -29.39 -2.62
C GLN A 111 2.25 -29.31 -4.11
N GLY A 112 2.40 -30.45 -4.79
CA GLY A 112 2.14 -30.60 -6.22
C GLY A 112 3.39 -30.47 -7.06
N GLU A 113 3.22 -30.52 -8.38
CA GLU A 113 4.36 -30.63 -9.31
C GLU A 113 5.07 -29.27 -9.47
N PRO A 114 6.41 -29.23 -9.39
CA PRO A 114 7.18 -28.01 -9.66
C PRO A 114 6.88 -27.44 -11.05
N LEU A 115 6.75 -26.12 -11.15
CA LEU A 115 6.50 -25.48 -12.44
C LEU A 115 7.74 -25.59 -13.35
N GLY A 116 7.52 -25.95 -14.61
CA GLY A 116 8.57 -26.02 -15.64
C GLY A 116 9.21 -24.66 -15.97
N ASP A 117 8.48 -23.55 -15.82
CA ASP A 117 9.02 -22.18 -15.93
C ASP A 117 8.70 -21.34 -14.65
N PRO A 118 9.56 -21.40 -13.62
CA PRO A 118 9.44 -20.54 -12.44
C PRO A 118 9.58 -19.05 -12.76
N GLY A 119 10.19 -18.69 -13.89
CA GLY A 119 10.31 -17.31 -14.35
C GLY A 119 8.96 -16.71 -14.69
N ARG A 120 8.06 -17.47 -15.33
CA ARG A 120 6.67 -17.04 -15.61
C ARG A 120 5.92 -16.71 -14.34
N TYR A 121 6.03 -17.55 -13.31
CA TYR A 121 5.42 -17.31 -12.00
C TYR A 121 5.95 -16.02 -11.37
N ARG A 122 7.28 -15.86 -11.28
CA ARG A 122 7.91 -14.68 -10.68
C ARG A 122 7.51 -13.37 -11.37
N ARG A 123 7.49 -13.37 -12.71
CA ARG A 123 7.06 -12.20 -13.49
C ARG A 123 5.61 -11.83 -13.18
N LEU A 124 4.71 -12.80 -13.18
CA LEU A 124 3.28 -12.55 -12.96
C LEU A 124 2.99 -12.10 -11.53
N VAL A 125 3.60 -12.73 -10.52
CA VAL A 125 3.48 -12.28 -9.12
C VAL A 125 4.09 -10.89 -8.93
N GLY A 126 5.19 -10.56 -9.61
CA GLY A 126 5.74 -9.20 -9.65
C GLY A 126 4.74 -8.18 -10.22
N LYS A 127 4.04 -8.53 -11.31
CA LYS A 127 2.99 -7.67 -11.87
C LYS A 127 1.81 -7.49 -10.91
N LEU A 128 1.38 -8.56 -10.25
CA LEU A 128 0.33 -8.50 -9.23
C LEU A 128 0.74 -7.64 -8.03
N ASN A 129 1.99 -7.73 -7.58
CA ASN A 129 2.53 -6.85 -6.54
C ASN A 129 2.42 -5.37 -6.94
N TYR A 130 2.69 -5.02 -8.20
CA TYR A 130 2.51 -3.66 -8.69
C TYR A 130 1.05 -3.21 -8.72
N LEU A 131 0.12 -4.13 -9.04
CA LEU A 131 -1.32 -3.85 -9.06
C LEU A 131 -1.88 -3.58 -7.65
N THR A 132 -1.23 -4.07 -6.59
CA THR A 132 -1.65 -3.81 -5.20
C THR A 132 -1.63 -2.33 -4.81
N ILE A 133 -0.95 -1.47 -5.58
CA ILE A 133 -0.90 0.00 -5.38
C ILE A 133 -2.29 0.64 -5.48
N THR A 134 -3.21 0.08 -6.27
CA THR A 134 -4.60 0.55 -6.36
C THR A 134 -5.64 -0.52 -5.99
N ARG A 135 -5.20 -1.75 -5.70
CA ARG A 135 -6.03 -2.90 -5.34
C ARG A 135 -5.70 -3.44 -3.95
N PRO A 136 -6.09 -2.75 -2.87
CA PRO A 136 -5.84 -3.22 -1.50
C PRO A 136 -6.46 -4.60 -1.24
N ASP A 137 -7.59 -4.90 -1.89
CA ASP A 137 -8.36 -6.14 -1.82
C ASP A 137 -7.60 -7.40 -2.24
N ILE A 138 -6.53 -7.27 -3.04
CA ILE A 138 -5.68 -8.40 -3.42
C ILE A 138 -4.35 -8.45 -2.64
N SER A 139 -4.10 -7.53 -1.71
CA SER A 139 -2.81 -7.44 -1.00
C SER A 139 -2.45 -8.71 -0.23
N PHE A 140 -3.43 -9.28 0.49
CA PHE A 140 -3.25 -10.53 1.21
C PHE A 140 -2.91 -11.71 0.27
N PRO A 141 -3.75 -12.07 -0.71
CA PRO A 141 -3.45 -13.21 -1.58
C PRO A 141 -2.14 -13.04 -2.36
N VAL A 142 -1.83 -11.82 -2.81
CA VAL A 142 -0.56 -11.52 -3.48
C VAL A 142 0.64 -11.71 -2.53
N SER A 143 0.50 -11.35 -1.26
CA SER A 143 1.53 -11.61 -0.24
C SER A 143 1.75 -13.11 0.00
N VAL A 144 0.70 -13.93 -0.09
CA VAL A 144 0.80 -15.39 0.06
C VAL A 144 1.54 -16.00 -1.12
N VAL A 145 1.10 -15.74 -2.36
CA VAL A 145 1.75 -16.32 -3.56
C VAL A 145 3.20 -15.83 -3.73
N SER A 146 3.53 -14.65 -3.20
CA SER A 146 4.91 -14.14 -3.16
C SER A 146 5.86 -14.98 -2.29
N GLN A 147 5.37 -15.82 -1.39
CA GLN A 147 6.22 -16.70 -0.57
C GLN A 147 6.85 -17.85 -1.36
N PHE A 148 6.32 -18.16 -2.56
CA PHE A 148 6.71 -19.32 -3.36
C PHE A 148 7.53 -18.95 -4.60
N LEU A 149 8.10 -17.74 -4.66
CA LEU A 149 8.86 -17.26 -5.82
C LEU A 149 10.09 -18.10 -6.18
N GLN A 150 10.70 -18.78 -5.19
CA GLN A 150 11.91 -19.59 -5.39
C GLN A 150 11.61 -20.93 -6.07
N SER A 151 10.55 -21.62 -5.63
CA SER A 151 10.18 -22.96 -6.12
C SER A 151 8.65 -23.08 -6.15
N PRO A 152 8.00 -22.49 -7.17
CA PRO A 152 6.56 -22.56 -7.33
C PRO A 152 6.12 -23.92 -7.90
N CYS A 153 4.87 -24.31 -7.58
CA CYS A 153 4.23 -25.56 -8.00
C CYS A 153 2.91 -25.22 -8.72
N ASP A 154 2.29 -26.21 -9.33
CA ASP A 154 0.95 -26.13 -9.93
C ASP A 154 -0.11 -25.52 -8.98
N SER A 155 -0.16 -25.95 -7.72
CA SER A 155 -1.10 -25.42 -6.71
C SER A 155 -0.91 -23.91 -6.46
N HIS A 156 0.35 -23.44 -6.49
CA HIS A 156 0.68 -22.02 -6.40
C HIS A 156 0.25 -21.27 -7.65
N TRP A 157 0.43 -21.88 -8.83
CA TRP A 157 -0.03 -21.31 -10.09
C TRP A 157 -1.55 -21.17 -10.12
N ASP A 158 -2.29 -22.18 -9.68
CA ASP A 158 -3.75 -22.15 -9.61
C ASP A 158 -4.26 -21.02 -8.71
N ALA A 159 -3.57 -20.75 -7.60
CA ALA A 159 -3.87 -19.61 -6.74
C ALA A 159 -3.66 -18.26 -7.48
N VAL A 160 -2.57 -18.13 -8.24
CA VAL A 160 -2.32 -16.93 -9.07
C VAL A 160 -3.40 -16.78 -10.16
N ILE A 161 -3.78 -17.88 -10.81
CA ILE A 161 -4.87 -17.88 -11.81
C ILE A 161 -6.20 -17.46 -11.17
N ARG A 162 -6.49 -17.90 -9.94
CA ARG A 162 -7.68 -17.45 -9.21
C ARG A 162 -7.68 -15.94 -8.97
N ILE A 163 -6.54 -15.35 -8.58
CA ILE A 163 -6.41 -13.89 -8.41
C ILE A 163 -6.73 -13.17 -9.72
N LEU A 164 -6.26 -13.68 -10.88
CA LEU A 164 -6.59 -13.11 -12.18
C LEU A 164 -8.08 -13.20 -12.52
N ARG A 165 -8.72 -14.34 -12.24
CA ARG A 165 -10.18 -14.51 -12.40
C ARG A 165 -10.97 -13.52 -11.53
N TYR A 166 -10.47 -13.22 -10.33
CA TYR A 166 -11.07 -12.21 -9.47
C TYR A 166 -10.91 -10.80 -10.06
N ILE A 167 -9.70 -10.42 -10.48
CA ILE A 167 -9.42 -9.12 -11.12
C ILE A 167 -10.29 -8.92 -12.37
N LYS A 168 -10.54 -9.98 -13.14
CA LYS A 168 -11.39 -9.94 -14.35
C LYS A 168 -12.81 -9.44 -14.09
N SER A 169 -13.35 -9.63 -12.89
CA SER A 169 -14.68 -9.13 -12.51
C SER A 169 -14.72 -7.59 -12.49
N THR A 170 -13.63 -6.96 -12.02
CA THR A 170 -13.54 -5.52 -11.77
C THR A 170 -12.17 -4.95 -12.20
N PRO A 171 -11.81 -4.99 -13.49
CA PRO A 171 -10.49 -4.56 -13.94
C PRO A 171 -10.24 -3.07 -13.68
N GLY A 172 -11.29 -2.23 -13.64
CA GLY A 172 -11.20 -0.80 -13.36
C GLY A 172 -11.38 -0.41 -11.89
N GLN A 173 -11.41 -1.37 -10.96
CA GLN A 173 -11.50 -1.06 -9.53
C GLN A 173 -10.23 -0.33 -9.06
N GLY A 174 -10.41 0.59 -8.13
CA GLY A 174 -9.36 1.47 -7.62
C GLY A 174 -9.74 2.10 -6.29
N VAL A 175 -9.02 3.15 -5.90
CA VAL A 175 -9.22 3.86 -4.63
C VAL A 175 -9.80 5.25 -4.90
N LEU A 176 -10.89 5.58 -4.19
CA LEU A 176 -11.54 6.90 -4.23
C LEU A 176 -11.02 7.77 -3.07
N TYR A 177 -10.62 8.98 -3.40
CA TYR A 177 -10.25 10.05 -2.48
C TYR A 177 -11.25 11.19 -2.59
N GLU A 178 -11.96 11.47 -1.52
CA GLU A 178 -12.98 12.51 -1.46
C GLU A 178 -12.83 13.37 -0.20
N ASN A 179 -13.35 14.60 -0.26
CA ASN A 179 -13.36 15.47 0.90
C ASN A 179 -14.50 15.07 1.83
N ARG A 180 -14.18 14.41 2.95
CA ARG A 180 -15.15 14.00 3.98
C ARG A 180 -15.26 15.00 5.15
N GLY A 181 -14.72 16.20 5.00
CA GLY A 181 -14.83 17.29 5.98
C GLY A 181 -13.85 17.23 7.16
N HIS A 182 -12.89 16.30 7.17
CA HIS A 182 -11.83 16.22 8.18
C HIS A 182 -10.53 15.64 7.59
N THR A 183 -9.41 15.84 8.28
CA THR A 183 -8.07 15.35 7.87
C THR A 183 -7.45 14.42 8.92
N GLN A 184 -8.26 13.81 9.78
CA GLN A 184 -7.77 12.94 10.85
C GLN A 184 -7.08 11.70 10.27
N VAL A 185 -5.98 11.30 10.92
CA VAL A 185 -5.22 10.11 10.56
C VAL A 185 -5.57 8.95 11.49
N VAL A 186 -6.02 7.84 10.92
CA VAL A 186 -6.41 6.63 11.66
C VAL A 186 -5.79 5.40 11.01
N GLY A 187 -4.98 4.67 11.77
CA GLY A 187 -4.47 3.35 11.40
C GLY A 187 -5.29 2.24 12.05
N TYR A 188 -5.50 1.16 11.31
CA TYR A 188 -6.07 -0.09 11.79
C TYR A 188 -5.04 -1.20 11.60
N THR A 189 -4.95 -2.10 12.57
CA THR A 189 -4.08 -3.27 12.51
C THR A 189 -4.81 -4.53 12.89
N ASP A 190 -4.35 -5.61 12.31
CA ASP A 190 -4.82 -6.96 12.59
C ASP A 190 -3.67 -7.94 12.35
N ALA A 191 -3.68 -9.08 13.04
CA ALA A 191 -2.76 -10.16 12.78
C ALA A 191 -3.46 -11.51 12.89
N ASP A 192 -3.19 -12.40 11.93
CA ASP A 192 -3.44 -13.81 12.21
C ASP A 192 -2.47 -14.31 13.29
N TRP A 193 -2.85 -15.33 14.06
CA TRP A 193 -1.93 -16.04 14.95
C TRP A 193 -1.59 -17.41 14.39
N ALA A 194 -0.31 -17.61 14.08
CA ALA A 194 0.20 -18.85 13.52
C ALA A 194 -0.61 -19.33 12.29
N GLY A 195 -0.99 -18.39 11.42
CA GLY A 195 -1.79 -18.67 10.23
C GLY A 195 -1.05 -19.52 9.19
N SER A 196 0.28 -19.38 9.11
CA SER A 196 1.10 -20.18 8.21
C SER A 196 1.12 -21.66 8.63
N PRO A 197 0.70 -22.60 7.76
CA PRO A 197 0.71 -24.03 8.06
C PRO A 197 2.11 -24.61 8.20
N THR A 198 3.13 -23.98 7.62
CA THR A 198 4.47 -24.56 7.45
C THR A 198 5.43 -24.17 8.55
N ASP A 199 5.49 -22.88 8.87
CA ASP A 199 6.41 -22.32 9.86
C ASP A 199 5.69 -21.69 11.06
N ARG A 200 4.35 -21.73 11.10
CA ARG A 200 3.52 -21.16 12.17
C ARG A 200 3.77 -19.65 12.38
N ARG A 201 4.33 -18.96 11.40
CA ARG A 201 4.46 -17.50 11.45
C ARG A 201 3.13 -16.83 11.14
N SER A 202 2.92 -15.71 11.80
CA SER A 202 1.74 -14.88 11.65
C SER A 202 1.77 -14.01 10.39
N THR A 203 0.63 -13.49 9.97
CA THR A 203 0.50 -12.46 8.94
C THR A 203 -0.04 -11.18 9.57
N SER A 204 0.72 -10.09 9.49
CA SER A 204 0.28 -8.77 9.92
C SER A 204 -0.37 -8.01 8.77
N GLY A 205 -1.49 -7.35 9.06
CA GLY A 205 -2.16 -6.41 8.17
C GLY A 205 -2.23 -5.02 8.80
N TYR A 206 -2.20 -3.99 7.96
CA TYR A 206 -2.63 -2.66 8.37
C TYR A 206 -3.32 -1.90 7.25
N CYS A 207 -4.14 -0.92 7.63
CA CYS A 207 -4.73 0.07 6.76
C CYS A 207 -4.66 1.44 7.44
N VAL A 208 -4.12 2.45 6.77
CA VAL A 208 -4.04 3.83 7.25
C VAL A 208 -4.94 4.73 6.40
N PHE A 209 -5.74 5.54 7.09
CA PHE A 209 -6.69 6.45 6.49
C PHE A 209 -6.34 7.89 6.85
N ILE A 210 -6.56 8.81 5.90
CA ILE A 210 -6.55 10.26 6.12
C ILE A 210 -7.89 10.82 5.69
N GLY A 211 -8.61 11.47 6.60
CA GLY A 211 -9.94 12.03 6.31
C GLY A 211 -10.94 10.97 5.83
N GLY A 212 -10.81 9.75 6.33
CA GLY A 212 -11.62 8.59 5.90
C GLY A 212 -11.20 7.96 4.56
N ASN A 213 -10.17 8.47 3.87
CA ASN A 213 -9.67 7.88 2.62
C ASN A 213 -8.48 6.97 2.88
N LEU A 214 -8.47 5.77 2.28
CA LEU A 214 -7.38 4.79 2.44
C LEU A 214 -6.14 5.24 1.66
N ILE A 215 -5.02 5.46 2.34
CA ILE A 215 -3.78 5.99 1.73
C ILE A 215 -2.59 5.03 1.79
N SER A 216 -2.57 4.10 2.75
CA SER A 216 -1.48 3.14 2.91
C SER A 216 -2.04 1.85 3.50
N TRP A 217 -1.57 0.71 3.00
CA TRP A 217 -2.01 -0.60 3.45
C TRP A 217 -0.91 -1.62 3.20
N LYS A 218 -0.96 -2.72 3.95
CA LYS A 218 -0.02 -3.82 3.78
C LYS A 218 -0.60 -5.11 4.32
N SER A 219 -0.20 -6.21 3.70
CA SER A 219 -0.29 -7.54 4.27
C SER A 219 1.08 -8.19 4.16
N LYS A 220 1.65 -8.62 5.30
CA LYS A 220 3.01 -9.16 5.36
C LYS A 220 3.08 -10.29 6.38
N LYS A 221 3.65 -11.43 5.95
CA LYS A 221 4.06 -12.49 6.86
C LYS A 221 5.17 -12.01 7.80
N GLN A 222 4.99 -12.22 9.10
CA GLN A 222 5.95 -11.85 10.13
C GLN A 222 7.26 -12.63 9.95
N ASP A 223 8.37 -12.00 10.32
CA ASP A 223 9.70 -12.57 10.15
C ASP A 223 10.01 -13.65 11.20
N VAL A 224 9.27 -13.67 12.32
CA VAL A 224 9.43 -14.63 13.42
C VAL A 224 8.08 -15.21 13.86
N VAL A 225 8.13 -16.33 14.59
CA VAL A 225 6.94 -17.00 15.13
C VAL A 225 6.53 -16.32 16.43
N ALA A 226 5.31 -15.77 16.46
CA ALA A 226 4.72 -15.22 17.67
C ALA A 226 4.25 -16.34 18.61
N ARG A 227 4.53 -16.21 19.91
CA ARG A 227 4.18 -17.19 20.94
C ARG A 227 2.76 -17.04 21.46
N SER A 228 2.10 -15.94 21.14
CA SER A 228 0.70 -15.68 21.47
C SER A 228 0.05 -14.79 20.41
N SER A 229 -1.29 -14.76 20.40
CA SER A 229 -2.02 -13.79 19.57
C SER A 229 -1.69 -12.35 19.95
N ALA A 230 -1.54 -12.06 21.24
CA ALA A 230 -1.14 -10.73 21.72
C ALA A 230 0.22 -10.29 21.18
N GLU A 231 1.21 -11.19 21.10
CA GLU A 231 2.51 -10.87 20.49
C GLU A 231 2.39 -10.63 18.98
N ALA A 232 1.60 -11.44 18.27
CA ALA A 232 1.37 -11.26 16.84
C ALA A 232 0.73 -9.89 16.54
N GLU A 233 -0.28 -9.51 17.32
CA GLU A 233 -0.98 -8.23 17.22
C GLU A 233 -0.06 -7.05 17.58
N TYR A 234 0.71 -7.18 18.65
CA TYR A 234 1.68 -6.15 19.04
C TYR A 234 2.73 -5.90 17.95
N ARG A 235 3.16 -6.96 17.23
CA ARG A 235 4.04 -6.84 16.06
C ARG A 235 3.34 -6.15 14.88
N ALA A 236 2.06 -6.42 14.63
CA ALA A 236 1.29 -5.67 13.63
C ALA A 236 1.17 -4.19 13.97
N MET A 237 0.91 -3.87 15.25
CA MET A 237 0.90 -2.50 15.76
C MET A 237 2.24 -1.80 15.54
N ALA A 238 3.36 -2.48 15.80
CA ALA A 238 4.69 -1.92 15.55
C ALA A 238 4.90 -1.58 14.06
N LEU A 239 4.53 -2.48 13.15
CA LEU A 239 4.61 -2.24 11.70
C LEU A 239 3.79 -1.02 11.26
N ALA A 240 2.54 -0.91 11.70
CA ALA A 240 1.70 0.24 11.38
C ALA A 240 2.17 1.54 12.05
N THR A 241 2.76 1.45 13.25
CA THR A 241 3.33 2.61 13.93
C THR A 241 4.51 3.19 13.15
N CYS A 242 5.38 2.36 12.58
CA CYS A 242 6.45 2.84 11.69
C CYS A 242 5.89 3.64 10.50
N GLU A 243 4.83 3.14 9.87
CA GLU A 243 4.15 3.83 8.77
C GLU A 243 3.54 5.16 9.23
N LEU A 244 2.85 5.18 10.38
CA LEU A 244 2.27 6.40 10.95
C LEU A 244 3.33 7.44 11.33
N ILE A 245 4.49 7.03 11.84
CA ILE A 245 5.60 7.94 12.15
C ILE A 245 6.14 8.58 10.87
N TRP A 246 6.37 7.78 9.83
CA TRP A 246 6.81 8.30 8.52
C TRP A 246 5.79 9.28 7.93
N LEU A 247 4.51 8.90 7.93
CA LEU A 247 3.41 9.77 7.48
C LEU A 247 3.33 11.06 8.30
N ARG A 248 3.52 11.00 9.62
CA ARG A 248 3.51 12.19 10.48
C ARG A 248 4.59 13.18 10.05
N HIS A 249 5.83 12.71 9.84
CA HIS A 249 6.92 13.57 9.41
C HIS A 249 6.61 14.19 8.04
N LEU A 250 6.11 13.41 7.08
CA LEU A 250 5.75 13.93 5.76
C LEU A 250 4.64 14.98 5.85
N LEU A 251 3.55 14.72 6.57
CA LEU A 251 2.42 15.65 6.70
C LEU A 251 2.82 16.95 7.41
N GLN A 252 3.71 16.88 8.40
CA GLN A 252 4.27 18.05 9.08
C GLN A 252 5.10 18.93 8.12
N GLU A 253 5.97 18.32 7.30
CA GLU A 253 6.74 19.05 6.29
C GLU A 253 5.83 19.70 5.23
N LEU A 254 4.80 18.98 4.79
CA LEU A 254 3.83 19.49 3.83
C LEU A 254 2.89 20.55 4.43
N ARG A 255 2.86 20.71 5.76
CA ARG A 255 1.89 21.53 6.51
C ARG A 255 0.44 21.16 6.18
N PHE A 256 0.19 19.85 6.03
CA PHE A 256 -1.13 19.33 5.71
C PHE A 256 -1.88 18.90 6.97
N GLY A 257 -3.12 19.36 7.10
CA GLY A 257 -3.96 19.04 8.26
C GLY A 257 -3.49 19.73 9.55
N LYS A 258 -4.15 19.42 10.65
CA LYS A 258 -3.73 19.85 11.99
C LYS A 258 -2.75 18.81 12.56
N ASP A 259 -1.80 19.26 13.36
CA ASP A 259 -0.95 18.36 14.18
C ASP A 259 -1.78 17.81 15.34
N GLU A 260 -2.71 16.92 14.99
CA GLU A 260 -3.56 16.19 15.92
C GLU A 260 -2.96 14.80 16.19
N GLN A 261 -3.32 14.24 17.34
CA GLN A 261 -2.92 12.89 17.69
C GLN A 261 -3.45 11.89 16.66
N MET A 262 -2.53 11.16 16.01
CA MET A 262 -2.87 10.04 15.14
C MET A 262 -3.37 8.87 15.99
N LYS A 263 -4.41 8.18 15.52
CA LYS A 263 -4.99 7.03 16.23
C LYS A 263 -4.54 5.74 15.57
N LEU A 264 -4.16 4.76 16.40
CA LEU A 264 -3.92 3.38 15.97
C LEU A 264 -4.94 2.49 16.68
N ILE A 265 -5.70 1.72 15.91
CA ILE A 265 -6.78 0.86 16.39
C ILE A 265 -6.36 -0.60 16.22
N CYS A 266 -6.41 -1.34 17.32
CA CYS A 266 -6.19 -2.78 17.41
C CYS A 266 -7.32 -3.35 18.29
N ASP A 267 -7.82 -4.54 17.98
CA ASP A 267 -8.92 -5.18 18.71
C ASP A 267 -8.44 -6.06 19.88
N ASN A 268 -7.13 -6.36 19.94
CA ASN A 268 -6.53 -7.19 20.98
C ASN A 268 -6.19 -6.38 22.24
N GLN A 269 -6.99 -6.59 23.30
CA GLN A 269 -6.83 -5.90 24.59
C GLN A 269 -5.47 -6.14 25.26
N ALA A 270 -4.89 -7.33 25.13
CA ALA A 270 -3.59 -7.62 25.73
C ALA A 270 -2.46 -6.85 25.02
N ALA A 271 -2.51 -6.78 23.68
CA ALA A 271 -1.57 -5.97 22.89
C ALA A 271 -1.71 -4.48 23.21
N LEU A 272 -2.94 -3.97 23.33
CA LEU A 272 -3.21 -2.59 23.75
C LEU A 272 -2.63 -2.29 25.14
N HIS A 273 -2.79 -3.21 26.10
CA HIS A 273 -2.25 -3.04 27.44
C HIS A 273 -0.72 -2.96 27.43
N ILE A 274 -0.05 -3.83 26.67
CA ILE A 274 1.41 -3.80 26.48
C ILE A 274 1.83 -2.45 25.87
N ALA A 275 1.16 -1.99 24.82
CA ALA A 275 1.48 -0.73 24.15
C ALA A 275 1.26 0.50 25.06
N SER A 276 0.28 0.44 25.95
CA SER A 276 -0.06 1.54 26.85
C SER A 276 0.85 1.64 28.09
N ASN A 277 1.63 0.58 28.38
CA ASN A 277 2.47 0.52 29.56
C ASN A 277 3.97 0.52 29.20
N PRO A 278 4.62 1.70 29.14
CA PRO A 278 6.02 1.82 28.74
C PRO A 278 7.04 1.19 29.72
N LEU A 279 6.62 0.68 30.89
CA LEU A 279 7.52 0.18 31.95
C LEU A 279 7.41 -1.34 32.23
N GLY A 280 6.40 -2.04 31.72
CA GLY A 280 6.15 -3.46 32.07
C GLY A 280 7.09 -4.50 31.46
N ALA A 281 7.99 -4.12 30.55
CA ALA A 281 8.92 -5.06 29.90
C ALA A 281 10.22 -5.31 30.70
N TYR A 282 10.47 -4.55 31.78
CA TYR A 282 11.71 -4.65 32.57
C TYR A 282 11.58 -5.40 33.91
N ASP A 283 10.38 -5.77 34.35
CA ASP A 283 10.18 -6.35 35.70
C ASP A 283 9.99 -7.87 35.72
N VAL A 284 10.27 -8.58 34.62
CA VAL A 284 10.24 -10.06 34.61
C VAL A 284 11.65 -10.62 34.60
N TYR A 285 12.55 -10.18 35.49
CA TYR A 285 13.71 -10.95 35.98
C TYR A 285 14.41 -10.18 37.12
N ALA A 286 13.88 -10.28 38.33
CA ALA A 286 14.67 -10.08 39.55
C ALA A 286 14.34 -11.23 40.52
N PRO A 287 15.16 -12.28 40.62
CA PRO A 287 15.02 -13.25 41.68
C PRO A 287 15.48 -12.63 43.01
N ALA A 288 14.73 -12.94 44.07
CA ALA A 288 15.13 -12.72 45.45
C ALA A 288 16.34 -13.58 45.84
#